data_AF-A0A935PNI1-F1
#
_entry.id   AF-A0A935PNI1-F1
#
_cell.length_a   1.000
_cell.length_b   1.000
_cell.length_c   1.000
_cell.angle_alpha   90.00
_cell.angle_beta   90.00
_cell.angle_gamma   90.00
#
_symmetry.space_group_name_H-M   'P 1'
#
loop_
_entity.id
_entity.type
_entity.pdbx_description
1 polymer ?
#
loop_
_entity_poly.entity_id
_entity_poly.type
_entity_poly.pdbx_seq_one_letter_code
_entity_poly.pdbx_strand_id
1 'polypeptide(L)'
;MSTKPLRDVDTGDQAELLRFTLLLVIPGTLMLLMLETALWGPGYFLLKLVLNVSLLTLLARLVWPLIHHGSTKLINGLLSAGGEARTIEYSEVEALVIQGRFHEALVMYRAIAEETPDADVRLRLGDLMLHQLKDPIGAEEAYLAARRASPTPKQESRITNSLIDLYRGTGDRAGMKNELSRFARLHAGTAPGDAARETVRRMAQEELGEA
;
A
#
# COMPACT_ATOMS: atom_id res chain seq x y z
N MET A 1 1.54 27.30 -29.60
CA MET A 1 2.14 26.10 -30.19
C MET A 1 2.56 25.20 -29.04
N SER A 2 1.85 24.08 -28.84
CA SER A 2 2.00 23.17 -27.72
C SER A 2 2.60 21.86 -28.23
N THR A 3 3.83 21.55 -27.85
CA THR A 3 4.45 20.24 -28.08
C THR A 3 4.35 19.44 -26.80
N LYS A 4 3.39 18.52 -26.78
CA LYS A 4 3.14 17.56 -25.71
C LYS A 4 4.25 16.49 -25.77
N PRO A 5 5.10 16.31 -24.75
CA PRO A 5 5.99 15.16 -24.72
C PRO A 5 5.15 13.93 -24.36
N LEU A 6 5.18 12.93 -25.24
CA LEU A 6 4.56 11.63 -25.06
C LEU A 6 5.24 10.91 -23.90
N ARG A 7 4.40 10.38 -23.01
CA ARG A 7 4.74 9.51 -21.91
C ARG A 7 5.25 8.19 -22.48
N ASP A 8 6.55 8.07 -22.60
CA ASP A 8 7.25 6.84 -22.95
C ASP A 8 7.37 5.97 -21.69
N VAL A 9 6.22 5.55 -21.17
CA VAL A 9 6.16 4.46 -20.18
C VAL A 9 6.14 3.19 -21.01
N ASP A 10 7.34 2.67 -21.23
CA ASP A 10 7.69 1.29 -21.52
C ASP A 10 6.54 0.40 -22.07
N THR A 11 6.11 0.75 -23.27
CA THR A 11 5.26 -0.11 -24.10
C THR A 11 5.96 -1.40 -24.51
N GLY A 12 7.29 -1.48 -24.34
CA GLY A 12 8.10 -2.65 -24.64
C GLY A 12 7.85 -3.79 -23.65
N ASP A 13 8.02 -3.52 -22.35
CA ASP A 13 7.88 -4.52 -21.30
C ASP A 13 6.45 -5.09 -21.17
N GLN A 14 5.43 -4.25 -21.33
CA GLN A 14 4.03 -4.74 -21.32
C GLN A 14 3.68 -5.54 -22.58
N ALA A 15 4.23 -5.16 -23.75
CA ALA A 15 4.02 -5.91 -24.98
C ALA A 15 4.74 -7.27 -24.95
N GLU A 16 5.91 -7.37 -24.32
CA GLU A 16 6.62 -8.64 -24.15
C GLU A 16 5.92 -9.57 -23.17
N LEU A 17 5.45 -9.07 -22.02
CA LEU A 17 4.68 -9.88 -21.06
C LEU A 17 3.35 -10.37 -21.65
N LEU A 18 2.63 -9.52 -22.39
CA LEU A 18 1.40 -9.93 -23.08
C LEU A 18 1.70 -10.97 -24.17
N ARG A 19 2.77 -10.76 -24.95
CA ARG A 19 3.21 -11.71 -25.99
C ARG A 19 3.63 -13.04 -25.37
N PHE A 20 4.43 -13.06 -24.31
CA PHE A 20 4.88 -14.31 -23.68
C PHE A 20 3.69 -15.09 -23.09
N THR A 21 2.73 -14.38 -22.49
CA THR A 21 1.52 -14.99 -21.91
C THR A 21 0.57 -15.53 -23.00
N LEU A 22 0.32 -14.76 -24.06
CA LEU A 22 -0.56 -15.17 -25.16
C LEU A 22 0.05 -16.23 -26.07
N LEU A 23 1.37 -16.21 -26.26
CA LEU A 23 2.06 -17.01 -27.28
C LEU A 23 2.65 -18.30 -26.71
N LEU A 24 2.96 -18.36 -25.40
CA LEU A 24 3.52 -19.56 -24.77
C LEU A 24 2.55 -20.23 -23.80
N VAL A 25 1.91 -19.47 -22.91
CA VAL A 25 1.14 -20.05 -21.80
C VAL A 25 -0.21 -20.59 -22.28
N ILE A 26 -0.96 -19.80 -23.06
CA ILE A 26 -2.28 -20.23 -23.57
C ILE A 26 -2.17 -21.39 -24.56
N PRO A 27 -1.26 -21.36 -25.56
CA PRO A 27 -1.13 -22.45 -26.52
C PRO A 27 -0.51 -23.70 -25.87
N GLY A 28 0.47 -23.52 -24.97
CA GLY A 28 1.10 -24.63 -24.24
C GLY A 28 0.13 -25.38 -23.34
N THR A 29 -0.73 -24.65 -22.60
CA THR A 29 -1.77 -25.28 -21.77
C THR A 29 -2.85 -25.94 -22.60
N LEU A 30 -3.28 -25.32 -23.72
CA LEU A 30 -4.23 -25.94 -24.66
C LEU A 30 -3.65 -27.20 -25.32
N MET A 31 -2.37 -27.20 -25.69
CA MET A 31 -1.72 -28.34 -26.32
C MET A 31 -1.55 -29.52 -25.34
N LEU A 32 -1.20 -29.24 -24.08
CA LEU A 32 -1.16 -30.24 -23.01
C LEU A 32 -2.55 -30.84 -22.74
N LEU A 33 -3.59 -30.00 -22.71
CA LEU A 33 -4.97 -30.44 -22.59
C LEU A 33 -5.39 -31.32 -23.78
N MET A 34 -5.08 -30.91 -25.02
CA MET A 34 -5.39 -31.67 -26.24
C MET A 34 -4.68 -33.03 -26.29
N LEU A 35 -3.41 -33.10 -25.88
CA LEU A 35 -2.64 -34.35 -25.86
C LEU A 35 -3.22 -35.37 -24.87
N GLU A 36 -3.67 -34.92 -23.69
CA GLU A 36 -4.32 -35.80 -22.72
C GLU A 36 -5.71 -36.26 -23.18
N THR A 37 -6.46 -35.44 -23.92
CA THR A 37 -7.77 -35.87 -24.43
C THR A 37 -7.71 -36.99 -25.46
N ALA A 38 -6.66 -37.02 -26.27
CA ALA A 38 -6.43 -38.10 -27.24
C ALA A 38 -6.24 -39.46 -26.55
N LEU A 39 -5.78 -39.48 -25.30
CA LEU A 39 -5.49 -40.70 -24.54
C LEU A 39 -6.70 -41.23 -23.74
N TRP A 40 -7.62 -40.35 -23.31
CA TRP A 40 -8.68 -40.70 -22.34
C TRP A 40 -10.11 -40.40 -22.81
N GLY A 41 -10.27 -39.85 -24.01
CA GLY A 41 -11.55 -39.63 -24.65
C GLY A 41 -12.28 -38.33 -24.24
N PRO A 42 -13.36 -37.98 -24.95
CA PRO A 42 -14.00 -36.67 -24.85
C PRO A 42 -14.74 -36.41 -23.53
N GLY A 43 -15.20 -37.44 -22.82
CA GLY A 43 -15.85 -37.27 -21.51
C GLY A 43 -14.88 -36.80 -20.41
N TYR A 44 -13.64 -37.30 -20.44
CA TYR A 44 -12.59 -36.90 -19.51
C TYR A 44 -12.18 -35.43 -19.70
N PHE A 45 -12.22 -34.94 -20.94
CA PHE A 45 -11.96 -33.54 -21.27
C PHE A 45 -12.90 -32.59 -20.53
N LEU A 46 -14.21 -32.82 -20.64
CA LEU A 46 -15.22 -31.95 -20.04
C LEU A 46 -15.09 -31.92 -18.52
N LEU A 47 -14.84 -33.08 -17.90
CA LEU A 47 -14.63 -33.19 -16.46
C LEU A 47 -13.39 -32.38 -16.01
N LYS A 48 -12.26 -32.54 -16.71
CA LYS A 48 -11.03 -31.78 -16.40
C LYS A 48 -11.19 -30.29 -16.64
N LEU A 49 -11.91 -29.88 -17.69
CA LEU A 49 -12.16 -28.47 -17.98
C LEU A 49 -12.93 -27.82 -16.83
N VAL A 50 -14.03 -28.44 -16.40
CA VAL A 50 -14.84 -27.95 -15.27
C VAL A 50 -14.01 -27.90 -13.99
N LEU A 51 -13.23 -28.95 -13.71
CA LEU A 51 -12.38 -29.01 -12.52
C LEU A 51 -11.29 -27.94 -12.51
N ASN A 52 -10.58 -27.74 -13.63
CA ASN A 52 -9.52 -26.74 -13.74
C ASN A 52 -10.07 -25.31 -13.66
N VAL A 53 -11.19 -25.02 -14.33
CA VAL A 53 -11.83 -23.70 -14.24
C VAL A 53 -12.30 -23.42 -12.81
N SER A 54 -12.84 -24.43 -12.12
CA SER A 54 -13.26 -24.31 -10.72
C SER A 54 -12.05 -24.09 -9.79
N LEU A 55 -10.95 -24.81 -10.01
CA LEU A 55 -9.73 -24.67 -9.23
C LEU A 55 -9.07 -23.29 -9.45
N LEU A 56 -9.00 -22.83 -10.70
CA LEU A 56 -8.49 -21.51 -11.05
C LEU A 56 -9.34 -20.39 -10.45
N THR A 57 -10.66 -20.51 -10.48
CA THR A 57 -11.55 -19.51 -9.86
C THR A 57 -11.45 -19.51 -8.34
N LEU A 58 -11.27 -20.68 -7.71
CA LEU A 58 -11.01 -20.78 -6.27
C LEU A 58 -9.66 -20.13 -5.90
N LEU A 59 -8.61 -20.46 -6.64
CA LEU A 59 -7.27 -19.91 -6.44
C LEU A 59 -7.28 -18.39 -6.65
N ALA A 60 -7.94 -17.90 -7.71
CA ALA A 60 -8.10 -16.47 -7.96
C ALA A 60 -8.84 -15.78 -6.80
N ARG A 61 -9.93 -16.37 -6.27
CA ARG A 61 -10.64 -15.83 -5.10
C ARG A 61 -9.80 -15.83 -3.83
N LEU A 62 -8.87 -16.78 -3.68
CA LEU A 62 -8.00 -16.88 -2.52
C LEU A 62 -6.81 -15.90 -2.60
N VAL A 63 -6.31 -15.68 -3.81
CA VAL A 63 -5.22 -14.74 -4.10
C VAL A 63 -5.72 -13.29 -4.18
N TRP A 64 -6.96 -13.05 -4.62
CA TRP A 64 -7.57 -11.72 -4.71
C TRP A 64 -7.48 -10.89 -3.41
N PRO A 65 -7.83 -11.41 -2.22
CA PRO A 65 -7.67 -10.67 -0.98
C PRO A 65 -6.19 -10.45 -0.60
N LEU A 66 -5.29 -11.36 -0.96
CA LEU A 66 -3.83 -11.21 -0.72
C LEU A 66 -3.24 -10.07 -1.56
N ILE A 67 -3.64 -9.95 -2.82
CA ILE A 67 -3.23 -8.86 -3.72
C ILE A 67 -3.84 -7.52 -3.27
N HIS A 68 -5.12 -7.51 -2.90
CA HIS A 68 -5.79 -6.28 -2.48
C HIS A 68 -5.29 -5.73 -1.14
N HIS A 69 -4.96 -6.59 -0.16
CA HIS A 69 -4.47 -6.16 1.15
C HIS A 69 -2.96 -5.83 1.14
N GLY A 70 -2.16 -6.45 0.26
CA GLY A 70 -0.71 -6.25 0.21
C GLY A 70 -0.25 -5.03 -0.62
N SER A 71 -0.91 -4.70 -1.72
CA SER A 71 -0.32 -3.79 -2.74
C SER A 71 -1.04 -2.47 -2.95
N THR A 72 -2.31 -2.32 -2.56
CA THR A 72 -3.10 -1.11 -2.90
C THR A 72 -2.79 0.11 -2.03
N LYS A 73 -2.32 -0.08 -0.79
CA LYS A 73 -1.95 1.05 0.10
C LYS A 73 -0.63 1.69 -0.29
N LEU A 74 0.35 0.91 -0.74
CA LEU A 74 1.67 1.42 -1.14
C LEU A 74 1.67 1.98 -2.56
N ILE A 75 1.11 1.29 -3.55
CA ILE A 75 1.18 1.78 -4.95
C ILE A 75 0.33 3.04 -5.14
N ASN A 76 -0.87 3.13 -4.54
CA ASN A 76 -1.64 4.37 -4.59
C ASN A 76 -1.09 5.46 -3.66
N GLY A 77 -0.39 5.10 -2.58
CA GLY A 77 0.33 6.05 -1.73
C GLY A 77 1.58 6.67 -2.40
N LEU A 78 2.34 5.86 -3.14
CA LEU A 78 3.55 6.26 -3.87
C LEU A 78 3.25 6.91 -5.22
N LEU A 79 2.24 6.44 -5.97
CA LEU A 79 1.93 6.95 -7.31
C LEU A 79 0.91 8.09 -7.34
N SER A 80 0.03 8.26 -6.32
CA SER A 80 -0.96 9.36 -6.34
C SER A 80 -0.41 10.72 -5.88
N ALA A 81 0.88 10.80 -5.54
CA ALA A 81 1.56 12.02 -5.10
C ALA A 81 2.50 12.63 -6.17
N GLY A 82 2.37 12.26 -7.45
CA GLY A 82 3.28 12.70 -8.52
C GLY A 82 2.64 13.67 -9.51
N GLY A 83 2.30 14.88 -9.07
CA GLY A 83 1.94 16.00 -9.97
C GLY A 83 3.08 16.98 -10.22
N GLU A 84 4.13 16.94 -9.40
CA GLU A 84 5.32 17.80 -9.51
C GLU A 84 6.57 16.94 -9.69
N ALA A 85 7.56 17.52 -10.39
CA ALA A 85 8.80 16.86 -10.78
C ALA A 85 9.47 16.22 -9.56
N ARG A 86 9.50 14.88 -9.50
CA ARG A 86 10.28 14.14 -8.51
C ARG A 86 11.75 14.50 -8.72
N THR A 87 12.45 14.95 -7.68
CA THR A 87 13.92 15.05 -7.74
C THR A 87 14.50 13.64 -7.90
N ILE A 88 15.62 13.53 -8.61
CA ILE A 88 16.25 12.25 -8.98
C ILE A 88 16.51 11.38 -7.73
N GLU A 89 16.86 12.03 -6.61
CA GLU A 89 17.10 11.38 -5.32
C GLU A 89 15.92 10.53 -4.82
N TYR A 90 14.66 10.97 -5.03
CA TYR A 90 13.50 10.15 -4.65
C TYR A 90 13.36 8.89 -5.50
N SER A 91 13.76 8.95 -6.77
CA SER A 91 13.67 7.80 -7.69
C SER A 91 14.64 6.69 -7.27
N GLU A 92 15.81 7.04 -6.76
CA GLU A 92 16.81 6.07 -6.29
C GLU A 92 16.33 5.36 -5.03
N VAL A 93 15.76 6.11 -4.07
CA VAL A 93 15.22 5.51 -2.85
C VAL A 93 14.03 4.60 -3.14
N GLU A 94 13.14 5.01 -4.06
CA GLU A 94 12.03 4.15 -4.49
C GLU A 94 12.53 2.85 -5.14
N ALA A 95 13.58 2.90 -5.95
CA ALA A 95 14.18 1.72 -6.54
C ALA A 95 14.74 0.76 -5.47
N LEU A 96 15.38 1.28 -4.42
CA LEU A 96 15.84 0.46 -3.29
C LEU A 96 14.68 -0.22 -2.56
N VAL A 97 13.57 0.49 -2.35
CA VAL A 97 12.35 -0.10 -1.75
C VAL A 97 11.77 -1.21 -2.63
N ILE A 98 11.71 -0.99 -3.95
CA ILE A 98 11.22 -2.00 -4.91
C ILE A 98 12.13 -3.24 -4.92
N GLN A 99 13.44 -3.06 -4.80
CA GLN A 99 14.42 -4.15 -4.70
C GLN A 99 14.42 -4.86 -3.33
N GLY A 100 13.62 -4.41 -2.36
CA GLY A 100 13.60 -4.96 -1.01
C GLY A 100 14.81 -4.56 -0.15
N ARG A 101 15.63 -3.61 -0.60
CA ARG A 101 16.81 -3.10 0.10
C ARG A 101 16.43 -2.06 1.14
N PHE A 102 15.58 -2.46 2.09
CA PHE A 102 14.91 -1.53 3.01
C PHE A 102 15.85 -0.82 3.98
N HIS A 103 16.93 -1.45 4.43
CA HIS A 103 17.92 -0.79 5.30
C HIS A 103 18.71 0.31 4.56
N GLU A 104 18.99 0.11 3.28
CA GLU A 104 19.66 1.13 2.47
C GLU A 104 18.71 2.28 2.14
N ALA A 105 17.45 1.95 1.80
CA ALA A 105 16.40 2.94 1.64
C ALA A 105 16.18 3.75 2.93
N LEU A 106 16.27 3.13 4.11
CA LEU A 106 16.17 3.82 5.40
C LEU A 106 17.27 4.87 5.57
N VAL A 107 18.53 4.50 5.29
CA VAL A 107 19.67 5.41 5.39
C VAL A 107 19.48 6.60 4.45
N MET A 108 19.09 6.34 3.20
CA MET A 108 18.84 7.41 2.22
C MET A 108 17.67 8.31 2.62
N TYR A 109 16.54 7.75 3.05
CA TYR A 109 15.40 8.55 3.51
C TYR A 109 15.75 9.42 4.71
N ARG A 110 16.59 8.94 5.64
CA ARG A 110 17.06 9.74 6.77
C ARG A 110 17.92 10.90 6.33
N ALA A 111 18.88 10.66 5.43
CA ALA A 111 19.71 11.73 4.86
C ALA A 111 18.86 12.82 4.17
N ILE A 112 17.92 12.41 3.31
CA ILE A 112 17.01 13.36 2.64
C ILE A 112 16.15 14.12 3.66
N ALA A 113 15.64 13.44 4.69
CA ALA A 113 14.82 14.07 5.73
C ALA A 113 15.61 15.09 6.57
N GLU A 114 16.91 14.90 6.75
CA GLU A 114 17.79 15.86 7.42
C GLU A 114 18.03 17.11 6.54
N GLU A 115 18.19 16.92 5.23
CA GLU A 115 18.45 18.01 4.28
C GLU A 115 17.19 18.81 3.92
N THR A 116 16.02 18.17 3.91
CA THR A 116 14.76 18.82 3.55
C THR A 116 13.68 18.70 4.63
N PRO A 117 13.03 19.81 5.01
CA PRO A 117 11.88 19.82 5.91
C PRO A 117 10.59 19.38 5.19
N ASP A 118 10.64 18.37 4.31
CA ASP A 118 9.45 17.85 3.63
C ASP A 118 8.73 16.80 4.51
N ALA A 119 7.43 17.01 4.70
CA ALA A 119 6.56 16.10 5.44
C ALA A 119 6.33 14.77 4.69
N ASP A 120 6.34 14.76 3.35
CA ASP A 120 6.12 13.53 2.57
C ASP A 120 7.30 12.57 2.65
N VAL A 121 8.55 13.07 2.73
CA VAL A 121 9.74 12.23 3.01
C VAL A 121 9.56 11.49 4.32
N ARG A 122 9.20 12.24 5.37
CA ARG A 122 9.08 11.71 6.73
C ARG A 122 7.91 10.74 6.86
N LEU A 123 6.81 11.00 6.14
CA LEU A 123 5.71 10.04 6.00
C LEU A 123 6.18 8.72 5.37
N ARG A 124 6.89 8.78 4.24
CA ARG A 124 7.42 7.59 3.55
C ARG A 124 8.44 6.84 4.40
N LEU A 125 9.28 7.56 5.12
CA LEU A 125 10.22 7.01 6.10
C LEU A 125 9.45 6.24 7.19
N GLY A 126 8.40 6.85 7.76
CA GLY A 126 7.57 6.18 8.76
C GLY A 126 6.87 4.93 8.22
N ASP A 127 6.32 5.00 7.01
CA ASP A 127 5.69 3.85 6.34
C ASP A 127 6.69 2.71 6.10
N LEU A 128 7.92 3.02 5.68
CA LEU A 128 9.00 2.06 5.50
C LEU A 128 9.35 1.37 6.83
N MET A 129 9.49 2.16 7.90
CA MET A 129 9.84 1.66 9.23
C MET A 129 8.75 0.76 9.80
N LEU A 130 7.48 1.18 9.72
CA LEU A 130 6.35 0.43 10.24
C LEU A 130 6.13 -0.88 9.47
N HIS A 131 6.11 -0.81 8.14
CA HIS A 131 5.64 -1.93 7.32
C HIS A 131 6.75 -2.90 6.92
N GLN A 132 7.94 -2.41 6.60
CA GLN A 132 9.03 -3.26 6.09
C GLN A 132 10.01 -3.63 7.19
N LEU A 133 10.40 -2.66 8.03
CA LEU A 133 11.39 -2.87 9.09
C LEU A 133 10.78 -3.32 10.42
N LYS A 134 9.45 -3.28 10.54
CA LYS A 134 8.70 -3.65 11.76
C LYS A 134 9.17 -2.86 12.99
N ASP A 135 9.50 -1.60 12.78
CA ASP A 135 9.93 -0.65 13.81
C ASP A 135 8.82 0.37 14.06
N PRO A 136 7.83 0.06 14.92
CA PRO A 136 6.73 0.97 15.22
C PRO A 136 7.20 2.22 15.97
N ILE A 137 8.25 2.13 16.78
CA ILE A 137 8.76 3.28 17.56
C ILE A 137 9.36 4.30 16.59
N GLY A 138 10.26 3.85 15.71
CA GLY A 138 10.86 4.75 14.74
C GLY A 138 9.87 5.27 13.70
N ALA A 139 8.82 4.50 13.38
CA ALA A 139 7.72 4.99 12.55
C ALA A 139 6.93 6.12 13.23
N GLU A 140 6.61 5.99 14.51
CA GLU A 140 5.94 7.02 15.29
C GLU A 140 6.77 8.32 15.30
N GLU A 141 8.08 8.22 15.58
CA GLU A 141 8.99 9.35 15.54
C GLU A 141 8.99 10.06 14.18
N ALA A 142 9.02 9.30 13.08
CA ALA A 142 8.99 9.83 11.73
C ALA A 142 7.66 10.54 11.42
N TYR A 143 6.51 9.98 11.80
CA TYR A 143 5.21 10.61 11.61
C TYR A 143 5.05 11.88 12.45
N LEU A 144 5.53 11.89 13.70
CA LEU A 144 5.53 13.07 14.54
C LEU A 144 6.47 14.15 14.00
N ALA A 145 7.62 13.76 13.43
CA ALA A 145 8.51 14.68 12.72
C ALA A 145 7.84 15.26 11.47
N ALA A 146 7.10 14.45 10.70
CA ALA A 146 6.32 14.91 9.54
C ALA A 146 5.28 15.97 9.95
N ARG A 147 4.66 15.80 11.11
CA ARG A 147 3.71 16.79 11.65
C ARG A 147 4.36 18.12 12.00
N ARG A 148 5.63 18.11 12.46
CA ARG A 148 6.39 19.33 12.78
C ARG A 148 6.91 20.06 11.55
N ALA A 149 6.95 19.39 10.39
CA ALA A 149 7.44 19.92 9.13
C ALA A 149 6.42 20.79 8.37
N SER A 150 5.52 21.48 9.08
CA SER A 150 4.47 22.35 8.50
C SER A 150 3.69 21.70 7.35
N PRO A 151 3.03 20.55 7.58
CA PRO A 151 2.35 19.79 6.54
C PRO A 151 1.17 20.58 5.94
N THR A 152 0.89 20.33 4.66
CA THR A 152 -0.38 20.73 4.04
C THR A 152 -1.57 20.02 4.72
N PRO A 153 -2.81 20.54 4.61
CA PRO A 153 -3.98 19.89 5.22
C PRO A 153 -4.18 18.42 4.79
N LYS A 154 -3.82 18.08 3.54
CA LYS A 154 -3.87 16.71 3.01
C LYS A 154 -2.81 15.82 3.67
N GLN A 155 -1.58 16.31 3.82
CA GLN A 155 -0.52 15.60 4.52
C GLN A 155 -0.84 15.44 6.00
N GLU A 156 -1.39 16.46 6.66
CA GLU A 156 -1.80 16.39 8.07
C GLU A 156 -2.87 15.30 8.30
N SER A 157 -3.84 15.20 7.39
CA SER A 157 -4.83 14.12 7.42
C SER A 157 -4.18 12.74 7.27
N ARG A 158 -3.21 12.61 6.36
CA ARG A 158 -2.44 11.35 6.19
C ARG A 158 -1.65 10.99 7.44
N ILE A 159 -0.91 11.94 8.02
CA ILE A 159 -0.13 11.76 9.25
C ILE A 159 -1.04 11.29 10.40
N THR A 160 -2.21 11.94 10.55
CA THR A 160 -3.18 11.58 11.59
C THR A 160 -3.71 10.16 11.42
N ASN A 161 -4.08 9.77 10.20
CA ASN A 161 -4.52 8.41 9.92
C ASN A 161 -3.41 7.38 10.17
N SER A 162 -2.18 7.65 9.72
CA SER A 162 -1.02 6.77 9.94
C SER A 162 -0.74 6.56 11.43
N LEU A 163 -0.83 7.62 12.26
CA LEU A 163 -0.66 7.51 13.71
C LEU A 163 -1.80 6.71 14.37
N ILE A 164 -3.06 6.93 13.96
CA ILE A 164 -4.20 6.13 14.46
C ILE A 164 -4.02 4.65 14.12
N ASP A 165 -3.60 4.34 12.89
CA ASP A 165 -3.36 2.97 12.45
C ASP A 165 -2.17 2.34 13.20
N LEU A 166 -1.11 3.10 13.44
CA LEU A 166 0.05 2.68 14.23
C LEU A 166 -0.34 2.34 15.67
N TYR A 167 -1.05 3.24 16.36
CA TYR A 167 -1.46 3.02 17.74
C TYR A 167 -2.46 1.87 17.87
N ARG A 168 -3.34 1.71 16.88
CA ARG A 168 -4.22 0.55 16.81
C ARG A 168 -3.44 -0.75 16.65
N GLY A 169 -2.42 -0.76 15.79
CA GLY A 169 -1.60 -1.95 15.53
C GLY A 169 -0.70 -2.35 16.70
N THR A 170 -0.20 -1.37 17.46
CA THR A 170 0.65 -1.59 18.65
C THR A 170 -0.15 -1.84 19.92
N GLY A 171 -1.45 -1.53 19.92
CA GLY A 171 -2.29 -1.62 21.10
C GLY A 171 -2.16 -0.44 22.06
N ASP A 172 -1.47 0.64 21.67
CA ASP A 172 -1.39 1.87 22.46
C ASP A 172 -2.73 2.62 22.46
N ARG A 173 -3.62 2.21 23.37
CA ARG A 173 -4.94 2.83 23.52
C ARG A 173 -4.84 4.31 23.91
N ALA A 174 -3.82 4.70 24.68
CA ALA A 174 -3.65 6.07 25.13
C ALA A 174 -3.24 6.99 23.96
N GLY A 175 -2.23 6.58 23.18
CA GLY A 175 -1.84 7.26 21.94
C GLY A 175 -2.99 7.38 20.95
N MET A 176 -3.72 6.28 20.74
CA MET A 176 -4.89 6.26 19.86
C MET A 176 -5.98 7.24 20.33
N LYS A 177 -6.31 7.27 21.62
CA LYS A 177 -7.31 8.16 22.20
C LYS A 177 -6.93 9.63 22.05
N ASN A 178 -5.65 9.95 22.27
CA ASN A 178 -5.12 11.29 22.09
C ASN A 178 -5.23 11.75 20.63
N GLU A 179 -4.86 10.88 19.68
CA GLU A 179 -4.90 11.21 18.26
C GLU A 179 -6.33 11.33 17.73
N LEU A 180 -7.24 10.43 18.14
CA LEU A 180 -8.67 10.55 17.82
C LEU A 180 -9.31 11.81 18.42
N SER A 181 -8.92 12.19 19.64
CA SER A 181 -9.39 13.43 20.26
C SER A 181 -8.90 14.66 19.50
N ARG A 182 -7.64 14.64 19.02
CA ARG A 182 -7.10 15.69 18.14
C ARG A 182 -7.88 15.75 16.83
N PHE A 183 -8.09 14.62 16.17
CA PHE A 183 -8.85 14.53 14.92
C PHE A 183 -10.29 15.04 15.08
N ALA A 184 -10.98 14.65 16.15
CA ALA A 184 -12.33 15.12 16.46
C ALA A 184 -12.43 16.63 16.69
N ARG A 185 -11.36 17.27 17.21
CA ARG A 185 -11.30 18.72 17.36
C ARG A 185 -11.06 19.42 16.03
N LEU A 186 -10.12 18.92 15.23
CA LEU A 186 -9.80 19.51 13.92
C LEU A 186 -10.97 19.41 12.93
N HIS A 187 -11.76 18.34 13.04
CA HIS A 187 -12.89 18.07 12.17
C HIS A 187 -14.25 18.25 12.88
N ALA A 188 -14.31 19.16 13.87
CA ALA A 188 -15.53 19.41 14.63
C ALA A 188 -16.70 19.86 13.72
N GLY A 189 -17.89 19.30 13.95
CA GLY A 189 -19.08 19.58 13.12
C GLY A 189 -19.10 18.85 11.78
N THR A 190 -18.17 17.92 11.57
CA THR A 190 -18.18 17.00 10.42
C THR A 190 -18.46 15.58 10.88
N ALA A 191 -19.08 14.77 10.01
CA ALA A 191 -19.38 13.37 10.33
C ALA A 191 -18.13 12.55 10.76
N PRO A 192 -16.94 12.69 10.12
CA PRO A 192 -15.73 12.04 10.59
C PRO A 192 -15.28 12.48 11.99
N GLY A 193 -15.39 13.77 12.31
CA GLY A 193 -15.03 14.28 13.63
C GLY A 193 -15.96 13.79 14.74
N ASP A 194 -17.26 13.70 14.45
CA ASP A 194 -18.26 13.17 15.37
C ASP A 194 -18.06 11.66 15.61
N ALA A 195 -17.75 10.88 14.57
CA ALA A 195 -17.43 9.46 14.68
C ALA A 195 -16.16 9.21 15.53
N ALA A 196 -15.13 10.05 15.36
CA ALA A 196 -13.93 9.97 16.18
C ALA A 196 -14.22 10.32 17.65
N ARG A 197 -15.05 11.34 17.91
CA ARG A 197 -15.48 11.72 19.26
C ARG A 197 -16.24 10.58 19.94
N GLU A 198 -17.14 9.93 19.23
CA GLU A 198 -17.89 8.80 19.75
C GLU A 198 -16.98 7.59 20.06
N THR A 199 -15.98 7.35 19.20
CA THR A 199 -14.98 6.31 19.45
C THR A 199 -14.18 6.58 20.73
N VAL A 200 -13.76 7.82 20.97
CA VAL A 200 -13.08 8.22 22.21
C VAL A 200 -13.97 8.02 23.45
N ARG A 201 -15.27 8.36 23.35
CA ARG A 201 -16.23 8.15 24.45
C ARG A 201 -16.39 6.67 24.77
N ARG A 202 -16.56 5.84 23.75
CA ARG A 202 -16.68 4.38 23.91
C ARG A 202 -15.43 3.78 24.55
N MET A 203 -14.23 4.19 24.09
CA MET A 203 -12.98 3.76 24.73
C MET A 203 -12.91 4.15 26.21
N ALA A 204 -13.36 5.36 26.57
CA ALA A 204 -13.40 5.79 27.96
C ALA A 204 -14.42 5.00 28.82
N GLN A 205 -15.54 4.58 28.23
CA GLN A 205 -16.53 3.74 28.93
C GLN A 205 -16.01 2.32 29.15
N GLU A 206 -15.31 1.74 28.16
CA GLU A 206 -14.65 0.44 28.29
C GLU A 206 -13.61 0.46 29.42
N GLU A 207 -12.77 1.51 29.51
CA GLU A 207 -11.79 1.70 30.58
C GLU A 207 -12.44 1.78 31.99
N LEU A 208 -13.62 2.37 32.09
CA LEU A 208 -14.36 2.50 33.37
C LEU A 208 -15.12 1.23 33.76
N GLY A 209 -15.43 0.35 32.80
CA GLY A 209 -16.11 -0.92 33.06
C GLY A 209 -15.17 -2.08 33.39
N GLU A 210 -13.88 -1.95 33.06
CA GLU A 210 -12.82 -2.90 33.40
C GLU A 210 -12.10 -2.59 34.73
N ALA A 211 -12.40 -1.44 35.35
CA ALA A 211 -11.86 -0.99 36.64
C ALA A 211 -12.78 -1.34 37.83
#